data_AF-A0A7S0BYS4-F1
#
_entry.id   AF-A0A7S0BYS4-F1
#
_cell.length_a   1.000
_cell.length_b   1.000
_cell.length_c   1.000
_cell.angle_alpha   90.00
_cell.angle_beta   90.00
_cell.angle_gamma   90.00
#
_symmetry.space_group_name_H-M   'P 1'
#
loop_
_entity.id
_entity.type
_entity.pdbx_description
1 polymer ?
#
loop_
_entity_poly.entity_id
_entity_poly.type
_entity_poly.pdbx_seq_one_letter_code
_entity_poly.pdbx_strand_id
1 'polypeptide(L)'
;NGNNTLPLHYNICLVSDCLHFQQHHGGLIATLGRLLDVKNGVAILCQPKRGDSQENFINLLEMVNGNTTTANVPGSTTAVAPLFDICLLEHGYDDEVERLHTDFLQKQQQGLSYYEEIRHYPNILILKKIRPYQEKNDTSRIIQCFEERSKTKIRSV
;
A
#
# COMPACT_ATOMS: atom_id res chain seq x y z
N ASN A 1 -36.76 -14.76 9.98
CA ASN A 1 -35.69 -14.12 10.78
C ASN A 1 -34.38 -14.35 10.06
N GLY A 2 -33.97 -13.59 9.05
CA GLY A 2 -34.04 -12.14 8.93
C GLY A 2 -32.75 -11.53 9.48
N ASN A 3 -31.63 -11.72 8.77
CA ASN A 3 -30.44 -10.85 8.72
C ASN A 3 -29.39 -11.47 7.77
N ASN A 4 -29.73 -11.54 6.48
CA ASN A 4 -28.73 -11.69 5.41
C ASN A 4 -28.15 -10.29 5.12
N THR A 5 -27.44 -9.69 6.07
CA THR A 5 -26.51 -8.62 5.72
C THR A 5 -25.37 -9.29 4.97
N LEU A 6 -25.46 -9.30 3.64
CA LEU A 6 -24.32 -9.58 2.79
C LEU A 6 -23.18 -8.69 3.30
N PRO A 7 -22.00 -9.24 3.62
CA PRO A 7 -20.88 -8.42 4.05
C PRO A 7 -20.63 -7.36 3.00
N LEU A 8 -20.52 -6.11 3.44
CA LEU A 8 -20.37 -4.95 2.58
C LEU A 8 -19.03 -5.05 1.86
N HIS A 9 -19.05 -5.60 0.65
CA HIS A 9 -17.88 -5.77 -0.19
C HIS A 9 -17.95 -4.83 -1.37
N TYR A 10 -16.89 -4.05 -1.56
CA TYR A 10 -16.75 -3.07 -2.62
C TYR A 10 -15.89 -3.64 -3.75
N ASN A 11 -16.25 -3.34 -4.99
CA ASN A 11 -15.41 -3.66 -6.14
C ASN A 11 -14.28 -2.63 -6.31
N ILE A 12 -14.48 -1.39 -5.85
CA ILE A 12 -13.48 -0.33 -5.98
C ILE A 12 -13.37 0.41 -4.65
N CYS A 13 -12.14 0.60 -4.17
CA CYS A 13 -11.81 1.56 -3.13
C CYS A 13 -10.80 2.57 -3.70
N LEU A 14 -11.09 3.86 -3.52
CA LEU A 14 -10.18 4.93 -3.89
C LEU A 14 -9.54 5.49 -2.62
N VAL A 15 -8.23 5.66 -2.63
CA VAL A 15 -7.46 6.23 -1.52
C VAL A 15 -6.56 7.32 -2.10
N SER A 16 -6.57 8.50 -1.50
CA SER A 16 -5.73 9.61 -1.96
C SER A 16 -4.87 10.11 -0.82
N ASP A 17 -3.55 10.19 -1.03
CA ASP A 17 -2.55 10.76 -0.13
C ASP A 17 -2.63 10.28 1.34
N CYS A 18 -2.93 9.00 1.56
CA CYS A 18 -3.07 8.42 2.90
C CYS A 18 -1.81 7.69 3.40
N LEU A 19 -0.77 7.53 2.57
CA LEU A 19 0.44 6.77 2.95
C LEU A 19 1.41 7.57 3.83
N HIS A 20 1.22 8.88 3.98
CA HIS A 20 2.09 9.69 4.84
C HIS A 20 2.06 9.25 6.33
N PHE A 21 0.91 8.77 6.81
CA PHE A 21 0.72 8.34 8.20
C PHE A 21 1.14 6.88 8.41
N GLN A 22 2.45 6.64 8.48
CA GLN A 22 3.04 5.29 8.53
C GLN A 22 2.56 4.41 9.69
N GLN A 23 2.20 5.01 10.83
CA GLN A 23 1.62 4.30 11.97
C GLN A 23 0.23 3.70 11.70
N HIS A 24 -0.46 4.13 10.64
CA HIS A 24 -1.79 3.65 10.26
C HIS A 24 -1.78 2.73 9.03
N HIS A 25 -0.61 2.44 8.45
CA HIS A 25 -0.48 1.55 7.30
C HIS A 25 -1.14 0.19 7.51
N GLY A 26 -0.89 -0.44 8.67
CA GLY A 26 -1.53 -1.72 9.01
C GLY A 26 -3.05 -1.62 9.11
N GLY A 27 -3.57 -0.52 9.67
CA GLY A 27 -5.00 -0.25 9.71
C GLY A 27 -5.61 -0.07 8.33
N LEU A 28 -4.91 0.62 7.42
CA LEU A 28 -5.31 0.79 6.03
C LEU A 28 -5.36 -0.56 5.30
N ILE A 29 -4.32 -1.39 5.42
CA ILE A 29 -4.27 -2.74 4.82
C ILE A 29 -5.43 -3.60 5.34
N ALA A 30 -5.64 -3.64 6.66
CA ALA A 30 -6.74 -4.41 7.24
C ALA A 30 -8.11 -3.90 6.78
N THR A 31 -8.27 -2.58 6.63
CA THR A 31 -9.50 -1.97 6.11
C THR A 31 -9.75 -2.39 4.66
N LEU A 32 -8.76 -2.24 3.78
CA LEU A 32 -8.87 -2.68 2.38
C LEU A 32 -9.12 -4.20 2.28
N GLY A 33 -8.45 -4.98 3.12
CA GLY A 33 -8.61 -6.42 3.23
C GLY A 33 -10.04 -6.84 3.61
N ARG A 34 -10.70 -6.11 4.52
CA ARG A 34 -12.09 -6.36 4.90
C ARG A 34 -13.07 -5.91 3.83
N LEU A 35 -12.85 -4.71 3.28
CA LEU A 35 -13.83 -4.02 2.44
C LEU A 35 -13.85 -4.52 1.00
N LEU A 36 -12.73 -4.93 0.41
CA LEU A 36 -12.72 -5.31 -1.01
C LEU A 36 -13.33 -6.69 -1.26
N ASP A 37 -14.02 -6.84 -2.37
CA ASP A 37 -14.44 -8.16 -2.87
C ASP A 37 -13.22 -8.96 -3.36
N VAL A 38 -13.23 -10.28 -3.21
CA VAL A 38 -12.18 -11.16 -3.74
C VAL A 38 -12.28 -11.32 -5.25
N LYS A 39 -13.49 -11.33 -5.82
CA LYS A 39 -13.66 -11.57 -7.26
C LYS A 39 -13.21 -10.39 -8.10
N ASN A 40 -13.65 -9.18 -7.70
CA ASN A 40 -13.46 -7.97 -8.50
C ASN A 40 -12.93 -6.77 -7.69
N GLY A 41 -12.52 -6.95 -6.44
CA GLY A 41 -12.10 -5.85 -5.57
C GLY A 41 -10.72 -5.31 -5.91
N VAL A 42 -10.67 -4.03 -6.22
CA VAL A 42 -9.44 -3.27 -6.49
C VAL A 42 -9.37 -2.03 -5.60
N ALA A 43 -8.25 -1.82 -4.93
CA ALA A 43 -7.89 -0.52 -4.38
C ALA A 43 -7.05 0.24 -5.40
N ILE A 44 -7.34 1.51 -5.62
CA ILE A 44 -6.49 2.43 -6.37
C ILE A 44 -6.06 3.51 -5.39
N LEU A 45 -4.77 3.53 -5.08
CA LEU A 45 -4.18 4.49 -4.16
C LEU A 45 -3.34 5.48 -4.96
N CYS A 46 -3.73 6.76 -4.92
CA CYS A 46 -3.06 7.85 -5.60
C CYS A 46 -2.33 8.70 -4.55
N GLN A 47 -0.99 8.64 -4.52
CA GLN A 47 -0.21 9.42 -3.56
C GLN A 47 1.17 9.80 -4.08
N PRO A 48 1.74 10.94 -3.65
CA PRO A 48 3.15 11.18 -3.83
C PRO A 48 4.01 10.22 -3.01
N LYS A 49 5.26 10.03 -3.45
CA LYS A 49 6.22 9.14 -2.78
C LYS A 49 6.43 9.50 -1.30
N ARG A 50 6.50 10.81 -0.99
CA ARG A 50 6.69 11.40 0.35
C ARG A 50 7.74 10.66 1.19
N GLY A 51 9.02 10.79 0.79
CA GLY A 51 10.12 10.06 1.41
C GLY A 51 9.93 8.55 1.27
N ASP A 52 10.17 7.81 2.34
CA ASP A 52 10.08 6.33 2.32
C ASP A 52 8.67 5.80 2.59
N SER A 53 7.66 6.67 2.71
CA SER A 53 6.34 6.27 3.18
C SER A 53 5.61 5.30 2.24
N GLN A 54 5.70 5.50 0.93
CA GLN A 54 5.16 4.58 -0.07
C GLN A 54 5.88 3.22 -0.04
N GLU A 55 7.21 3.23 -0.01
CA GLU A 55 8.02 2.02 0.03
C GLU A 55 7.76 1.21 1.31
N ASN A 56 7.67 1.89 2.46
CA ASN A 56 7.32 1.26 3.73
C ASN A 56 5.94 0.62 3.73
N PHE A 57 4.98 1.18 2.99
CA PHE A 57 3.66 0.59 2.81
C PHE A 57 3.71 -0.65 1.92
N ILE A 58 4.42 -0.60 0.78
CA ILE A 58 4.60 -1.73 -0.15
C ILE A 58 5.34 -2.87 0.55
N ASN A 59 6.41 -2.59 1.29
CA ASN A 59 7.13 -3.59 2.08
C ASN A 59 6.22 -4.28 3.11
N LEU A 60 5.32 -3.54 3.74
CA LEU A 60 4.34 -4.12 4.66
C LEU A 60 3.33 -5.02 3.93
N LEU A 61 2.86 -4.62 2.74
CA LEU A 61 2.00 -5.45 1.90
C LEU A 61 2.67 -6.77 1.49
N GLU A 62 3.94 -6.73 1.05
CA GLU A 62 4.68 -7.92 0.66
C GLU A 62 4.88 -8.90 1.83
N MET A 63 5.14 -8.39 3.04
CA MET A 63 5.20 -9.21 4.24
C MET A 63 3.84 -9.86 4.57
N VAL A 64 2.74 -9.12 4.43
CA VAL A 64 1.38 -9.66 4.60
C VAL A 64 1.09 -10.73 3.54
N ASN A 65 1.53 -10.51 2.30
CA ASN A 65 1.45 -11.50 1.21
C ASN A 65 2.28 -12.76 1.47
N GLY A 66 3.23 -12.71 2.42
CA GLY A 66 4.12 -13.82 2.73
C GLY A 66 5.32 -13.95 1.81
N ASN A 67 5.59 -12.93 1.00
CA ASN A 67 6.80 -12.82 0.19
C ASN A 67 7.94 -12.25 1.06
N THR A 68 8.41 -12.99 2.06
CA THR A 68 9.66 -12.64 2.72
C THR A 68 10.84 -13.25 1.95
N THR A 69 11.51 -12.42 1.15
CA THR A 69 12.90 -12.66 0.71
C THR A 69 13.91 -12.54 1.85
N THR A 70 13.47 -12.13 3.05
CA THR A 70 14.29 -12.13 4.27
C THR A 70 13.96 -13.32 5.17
N ALA A 71 14.86 -14.30 5.10
CA ALA A 71 15.15 -15.33 6.08
C ALA A 71 14.01 -16.28 6.49
N ASN A 72 14.14 -17.53 6.03
CA ASN A 72 13.77 -18.77 6.71
C ASN A 72 13.50 -18.59 8.21
N VAL A 73 12.23 -18.40 8.59
CA VAL A 73 11.77 -18.64 9.95
C VAL A 73 11.47 -20.15 10.05
N PRO A 74 12.20 -20.93 10.87
CA PRO A 74 11.90 -22.34 11.05
C PRO A 74 10.56 -22.48 11.79
N GLY A 75 9.56 -23.08 11.13
CA GLY A 75 8.29 -23.46 11.78
C GLY A 75 7.00 -22.91 11.15
N SER A 76 7.05 -22.08 10.09
CA SER A 76 5.85 -21.65 9.36
C SER A 76 5.64 -22.49 8.10
N THR A 77 4.99 -23.65 8.24
CA THR A 77 4.82 -24.67 7.19
C THR A 77 3.59 -24.51 6.32
N THR A 78 2.98 -23.33 6.25
CA THR A 78 1.86 -23.09 5.31
C THR A 78 2.13 -21.82 4.53
N ALA A 79 2.55 -21.99 3.28
CA ALA A 79 2.54 -20.94 2.27
C ALA A 79 1.09 -20.44 2.15
N VAL A 80 0.82 -19.25 2.69
CA VAL A 80 -0.45 -18.57 2.54
C VAL A 80 -0.38 -17.80 1.23
N ALA A 81 -1.38 -17.93 0.36
CA ALA A 81 -1.43 -17.17 -0.88
C ALA A 81 -1.37 -15.66 -0.60
N PRO A 82 -0.84 -14.84 -1.52
CA PRO A 82 -0.86 -13.38 -1.40
C PRO A 82 -2.26 -12.85 -1.12
N LEU A 83 -2.38 -11.84 -0.26
CA LEU A 83 -3.63 -11.14 0.00
C LEU A 83 -4.00 -10.22 -1.19
N PHE A 84 -3.01 -9.48 -1.68
CA PHE A 84 -3.14 -8.56 -2.80
C PHE A 84 -2.13 -8.88 -3.90
N ASP A 85 -2.54 -8.74 -5.14
CA ASP A 85 -1.63 -8.49 -6.27
C ASP A 85 -1.37 -6.98 -6.34
N ILE A 86 -0.11 -6.61 -6.54
CA ILE A 86 0.41 -5.26 -6.31
C ILE A 86 1.02 -4.73 -7.61
N CYS A 87 0.53 -3.59 -8.08
CA CYS A 87 1.07 -2.91 -9.24
C CYS A 87 1.31 -1.43 -8.91
N LEU A 88 2.53 -0.96 -9.12
CA LEU A 88 2.91 0.44 -8.94
C LEU A 88 3.17 1.08 -10.30
N LEU A 89 2.52 2.20 -10.58
CA LEU A 89 2.73 3.04 -11.74
C LEU A 89 3.31 4.37 -11.25
N GLU A 90 4.60 4.57 -11.47
CA GLU A 90 5.29 5.82 -11.09
C GLU A 90 5.23 6.87 -12.21
N HIS A 91 5.08 6.46 -13.48
CA HIS A 91 4.95 7.37 -14.61
C HIS A 91 4.12 6.71 -15.73
N GLY A 92 3.67 7.53 -16.69
CA GLY A 92 3.08 7.09 -17.94
C GLY A 92 1.69 6.47 -17.80
N TYR A 93 0.99 6.77 -16.69
CA TYR A 93 -0.39 6.32 -16.49
C TYR A 93 -1.43 7.28 -17.08
N ASP A 94 -1.07 8.53 -17.37
CA ASP A 94 -1.93 9.54 -18.01
C ASP A 94 -1.09 10.62 -18.72
N ASP A 95 -1.37 10.83 -20.01
CA ASP A 95 -0.59 11.74 -20.87
C ASP A 95 -0.64 13.21 -20.40
N GLU A 96 -1.78 13.65 -19.88
CA GLU A 96 -1.95 15.03 -19.42
C GLU A 96 -1.25 15.25 -18.08
N VAL A 97 -1.28 14.27 -17.18
CA VAL A 97 -0.51 14.33 -15.93
C VAL A 97 0.99 14.36 -16.21
N GLU A 98 1.49 13.57 -17.16
CA GLU A 98 2.90 13.64 -17.58
C GLU A 98 3.27 14.98 -18.20
N ARG A 99 2.38 15.54 -19.03
CA ARG A 99 2.58 16.86 -19.63
C ARG A 99 2.66 17.95 -18.55
N LEU A 100 1.76 17.91 -17.58
CA LEU A 100 1.75 18.85 -16.44
C LEU A 100 2.99 18.69 -15.55
N HIS A 101 3.39 17.45 -15.26
CA HIS A 101 4.60 17.15 -14.51
C HIS A 101 5.84 17.77 -15.18
N THR A 102 5.98 17.58 -16.49
CA THR A 102 7.08 18.14 -17.29
C THR A 102 7.07 19.68 -17.25
N ASP A 103 5.91 20.32 -17.44
CA ASP A 103 5.76 21.78 -17.38
C ASP A 103 6.14 22.33 -16.00
N PHE A 104 5.71 21.68 -14.92
CA PHE A 104 6.03 22.11 -13.56
C PHE A 104 7.51 21.92 -13.21
N LEU A 105 8.16 20.86 -13.67
CA LEU A 105 9.61 20.68 -13.53
C LEU A 105 10.39 21.78 -14.25
N GLN A 106 10.01 22.12 -15.49
CA GLN A 106 10.65 23.21 -16.25
C GLN A 106 10.49 24.56 -15.53
N LYS A 107 9.30 24.87 -15.03
CA LYS A 107 9.06 26.09 -14.25
C LYS A 107 9.84 26.11 -12.94
N GLN A 108 10.02 24.96 -12.29
CA GLN A 108 10.79 24.87 -11.05
C GLN A 108 12.28 25.14 -11.29
N GLN A 109 12.86 24.64 -12.38
CA GLN A 109 14.24 24.96 -12.79
C GLN A 109 14.46 26.45 -13.06
N GLN A 110 13.41 27.17 -13.46
CA GLN A 110 13.42 28.62 -13.70
C GLN A 110 13.12 29.44 -12.42
N GLY A 111 12.87 28.79 -11.28
CA GLY A 111 12.46 29.46 -10.04
C GLY A 111 11.03 30.01 -10.06
N LEU A 112 10.20 29.57 -11.02
CA LEU A 112 8.82 30.01 -11.21
C LEU A 112 7.79 29.06 -10.57
N SER A 113 8.24 27.97 -9.94
CA SER A 113 7.38 26.94 -9.34
C SER A 113 8.04 26.33 -8.11
N TYR A 114 7.22 25.98 -7.11
CA TYR A 114 7.63 25.24 -5.90
C TYR A 114 7.42 23.73 -6.04
N TYR A 115 7.30 23.24 -7.27
CA TYR A 115 7.02 21.84 -7.54
C TYR A 115 8.21 20.94 -7.18
N GLU A 116 8.04 20.15 -6.13
CA GLU A 116 8.89 19.02 -5.77
C GLU A 116 8.20 17.70 -6.12
N GLU A 117 8.77 16.91 -7.04
CA GLU A 117 8.21 15.64 -7.49
C GLU A 117 7.81 14.71 -6.33
N ILE A 118 8.72 14.52 -5.36
CA ILE A 118 8.49 13.67 -4.18
C ILE A 118 7.29 14.09 -3.30
N ARG A 119 6.80 15.33 -3.42
CA ARG A 119 5.68 15.88 -2.65
C ARG A 119 4.43 16.10 -3.48
N HIS A 120 4.55 16.22 -4.80
CA HIS A 120 3.47 16.70 -5.67
C HIS A 120 3.12 15.74 -6.80
N TYR A 121 4.07 14.96 -7.33
CA TYR A 121 3.77 13.98 -8.36
C TYR A 121 3.08 12.76 -7.72
N PRO A 122 1.86 12.39 -8.14
CA PRO A 122 1.18 11.24 -7.57
C PRO A 122 1.54 9.94 -8.27
N ASN A 123 2.05 8.95 -7.54
CA ASN A 123 2.14 7.59 -8.03
C ASN A 123 0.79 6.87 -7.86
N ILE A 124 0.49 5.94 -8.76
CA ILE A 124 -0.70 5.08 -8.67
C ILE A 124 -0.28 3.69 -8.20
N LEU A 125 -0.73 3.30 -7.00
CA LEU A 125 -0.59 1.95 -6.47
C LEU A 125 -1.94 1.23 -6.58
N ILE A 126 -1.97 0.14 -7.35
CA ILE A 126 -3.16 -0.69 -7.57
C ILE A 126 -3.00 -1.97 -6.76
N LEU A 127 -4.00 -2.27 -5.92
CA LEU A 127 -4.07 -3.49 -5.13
C LEU A 127 -5.29 -4.30 -5.54
N LYS A 128 -5.10 -5.44 -6.20
CA LYS A 128 -6.19 -6.36 -6.52
C LYS A 128 -6.28 -7.42 -5.45
N LYS A 129 -7.43 -7.57 -4.79
CA LYS A 129 -7.61 -8.57 -3.74
C LYS A 129 -7.67 -9.97 -4.35
N ILE A 130 -6.85 -10.90 -3.83
CA ILE A 130 -6.70 -12.27 -4.38
C ILE A 130 -7.37 -13.31 -3.50
N ARG A 131 -7.49 -13.06 -2.19
CA ARG A 131 -8.15 -13.97 -1.25
C ARG A 131 -8.89 -13.23 -0.14
N PRO A 132 -9.79 -13.91 0.60
CA PRO A 132 -10.37 -13.35 1.80
C PRO A 132 -9.30 -12.93 2.82
N TYR A 133 -9.54 -11.81 3.49
CA TYR A 133 -8.75 -11.38 4.63
C TYR A 133 -9.00 -12.33 5.81
N GLN A 134 -7.92 -12.83 6.40
CA GLN A 134 -7.95 -13.73 7.54
C GLN A 134 -7.59 -12.95 8.80
N GLU A 135 -8.62 -12.52 9.55
CA GLU A 135 -8.48 -11.62 10.71
C GLU A 135 -7.32 -11.99 11.64
N LYS A 136 -7.18 -13.27 12.00
CA LYS A 136 -6.11 -13.72 12.88
C LYS A 136 -4.75 -13.65 12.19
N ASN A 137 -4.62 -14.27 11.01
CA ASN A 137 -3.31 -14.49 10.37
C ASN A 137 -2.73 -13.21 9.80
N ASP A 138 -3.54 -12.43 9.07
CA ASP A 138 -3.08 -11.22 8.41
C ASP A 138 -2.79 -10.11 9.43
N THR A 139 -3.63 -9.96 10.45
CA THR A 139 -3.38 -9.00 11.54
C THR A 139 -2.12 -9.38 12.33
N SER A 140 -1.88 -10.66 12.61
CA SER A 140 -0.65 -11.09 13.27
C SER A 140 0.60 -10.76 12.45
N ARG A 141 0.58 -10.92 11.12
CA ARG A 141 1.69 -10.52 10.24
C ARG A 141 1.94 -9.02 10.28
N ILE A 142 0.87 -8.22 10.25
CA ILE A 142 0.95 -6.76 10.38
C ILE A 142 1.61 -6.37 11.71
N ILE A 143 1.17 -6.96 12.83
CA ILE A 143 1.72 -6.69 14.16
C ILE A 143 3.19 -7.09 14.23
N GLN A 144 3.55 -8.28 13.73
CA GLN A 144 4.93 -8.75 13.70
C GLN A 144 5.85 -7.77 12.94
N CYS A 145 5.40 -7.23 11.81
CA CYS A 145 6.17 -6.23 11.07
C CYS A 145 6.45 -4.96 11.90
N PHE A 146 5.45 -4.47 12.66
CA PHE A 146 5.65 -3.31 13.53
C PHE A 146 6.65 -3.59 14.66
N GLU A 147 6.63 -4.80 15.23
CA GLU A 147 7.58 -5.21 16.25
C GLU A 147 9.02 -5.30 15.71
N GLU A 148 9.21 -5.86 14.51
CA GLU A 148 10.53 -5.98 13.86
C GLU A 148 11.13 -4.61 13.51
N ARG A 149 10.30 -3.69 13.00
CA ARG A 149 10.71 -2.29 12.75
C ARG A 149 11.10 -1.57 14.03
N SER A 150 10.40 -1.84 15.14
CA SER A 150 10.70 -1.24 16.45
C SER A 150 12.05 -1.73 17.01
N LYS A 151 12.36 -3.03 16.85
CA LYS A 151 13.65 -3.61 17.28
C LYS A 151 14.84 -3.08 16.49
N THR A 152 14.65 -2.80 15.20
CA THR A 152 15.71 -2.28 14.32
C THR A 152 16.11 -0.85 14.68
N LYS A 153 15.14 0.00 15.04
CA LYS A 153 15.43 1.39 15.50
C LYS A 153 16.19 1.46 16.83
N ILE A 154 16.09 0.44 17.68
CA ILE A 154 16.79 0.40 18.98
C ILE A 154 18.26 -0.02 18.82
N ARG A 155 18.61 -0.73 17.75
CA ARG A 155 19.98 -1.25 17.50
C ARG A 155 20.91 -0.29 16.76
N SER A 156 20.40 0.84 16.30
CA SER A 156 21.16 1.86 15.55
C SER A 156 21.62 3.05 16.42
N VAL A 157 21.82 2.82 17.74
CA VAL A 157 22.33 3.82 18.70
C VAL A 157 23.59 3.29 19.35
#